data_AF-A0A482VSG3-F1
#
_entry.id   AF-A0A482VSG3-F1
#
_cell.length_a   1.000
_cell.length_b   1.000
_cell.length_c   1.000
_cell.angle_alpha   90.00
_cell.angle_beta   90.00
_cell.angle_gamma   90.00
#
_symmetry.space_group_name_H-M   'P 1'
#
loop_
_entity.id
_entity.type
_entity.pdbx_description
1 polymer ?
#
loop_
_entity_poly.entity_id
_entity_poly.type
_entity_poly.pdbx_seq_one_letter_code
_entity_poly.pdbx_strand_id
1 'polypeptide(L)' 'QRRDVSDLLRVPGTKWCGKGYSADKYTRLGGFSRTDKCCRRHDLSCPFWIGAFETKYGLFNWRVNTIMHCSCDER' A
#
# COMPACT_ATOMS: atom_id res chain seq x y z
N GLN A 1 -7.20 10.86 19.93
CA GLN A 1 -7.15 10.33 18.54
C GLN A 1 -6.26 9.10 18.56
N ARG A 2 -6.84 7.91 18.38
CA ARG A 2 -6.07 6.65 18.27
C ARG A 2 -5.39 6.68 16.91
N ARG A 3 -4.07 6.90 16.86
CA ARG A 3 -3.33 6.67 15.62
C ARG A 3 -3.40 5.17 15.35
N ASP A 4 -3.89 4.80 14.18
CA ASP A 4 -3.84 3.41 13.77
C ASP A 4 -2.37 2.98 13.72
N VAL A 5 -2.03 1.80 14.24
CA VAL A 5 -0.64 1.32 14.27
C VAL A 5 -0.05 1.22 12.86
N SER A 6 -0.89 1.12 11.82
CA SER A 6 -0.47 1.13 10.41
C SER A 6 0.09 2.50 9.97
N ASP A 7 -0.26 3.59 10.65
CA ASP A 7 0.25 4.93 10.36
C ASP A 7 1.73 5.10 10.70
N LEU A 8 2.27 4.24 11.56
CA LEU A 8 3.68 4.23 11.93
C LEU A 8 4.57 3.75 10.78
N LEU A 9 4.00 2.95 9.88
CA LEU A 9 4.66 2.43 8.67
C LEU A 9 4.25 3.21 7.40
N ARG A 10 3.55 4.33 7.56
CA ARG A 10 3.08 5.17 6.45
C ARG A 10 3.96 6.40 6.31
N VAL A 11 4.32 6.72 5.07
CA VAL A 11 5.15 7.89 4.77
C VAL A 11 4.42 9.16 5.21
N PRO A 12 5.02 10.01 6.07
CA PRO A 12 4.39 11.24 6.53
C PRO A 12 3.96 12.11 5.35
N GLY A 13 2.75 12.67 5.42
CA GLY A 13 2.22 13.52 4.33
C GLY A 13 1.68 12.76 3.11
N THR A 14 1.61 11.43 3.16
CA THR A 14 0.93 10.58 2.17
C THR A 14 -0.23 9.85 2.84
N LYS A 15 -1.23 9.37 2.09
CA LYS A 15 -2.33 8.54 2.63
C LYS A 15 -2.34 7.11 2.10
N TRP A 16 -1.58 6.86 1.05
CA TRP A 16 -1.53 5.60 0.31
C TRP A 16 -0.15 4.94 0.34
N CYS A 17 0.91 5.66 0.71
CA CYS A 17 2.26 5.09 0.75
C CYS A 17 2.57 4.48 2.13
N GLY A 18 2.31 3.19 2.31
CA GLY A 18 2.59 2.47 3.56
C GLY A 18 1.95 1.10 3.61
N LYS A 19 1.81 0.55 4.83
CA LYS A 19 1.04 -0.68 5.04
C LYS A 19 -0.46 -0.35 4.87
N GLY A 20 -0.99 -0.67 3.70
CA GLY A 20 -2.37 -0.33 3.32
C GLY A 20 -2.55 1.18 3.09
N TYR A 21 -3.80 1.63 3.06
CA TYR A 21 -4.14 3.04 2.87
C TYR A 21 -5.02 3.56 4.00
N SER A 22 -4.77 4.79 4.43
CA SER A 22 -5.57 5.48 5.46
C SER A 22 -6.61 6.42 4.83
N ALA A 23 -6.79 6.36 3.51
CA ALA A 23 -7.71 7.20 2.78
C ALA A 23 -9.13 6.61 2.84
N ASP A 24 -10.09 7.41 3.29
CA ASP A 24 -11.53 7.12 3.25
C ASP A 24 -12.13 7.25 1.86
N LYS A 25 -11.49 8.03 0.98
CA LYS A 25 -11.94 8.27 -0.40
C LYS A 25 -10.76 8.20 -1.36
N TYR A 26 -11.02 7.65 -2.54
CA TYR A 26 -10.04 7.55 -3.63
C TYR A 26 -9.38 8.90 -3.96
N THR A 27 -10.14 10.00 -3.93
CA THR A 27 -9.67 11.36 -4.24
C THR A 27 -8.86 12.00 -3.12
N ARG A 28 -8.86 11.42 -1.91
CA ARG A 28 -8.18 12.00 -0.77
C ARG A 28 -6.70 11.62 -0.79
N LEU A 29 -5.89 12.59 -1.19
CA LEU A 29 -4.44 12.51 -1.20
C LEU A 29 -3.86 13.33 -0.04
N GLY A 30 -2.63 12.99 0.36
CA GLY A 30 -1.84 13.76 1.31
C GLY A 30 -1.14 14.97 0.67
N GLY A 31 -0.31 15.65 1.44
CA GLY A 31 0.48 16.81 0.99
C GLY A 31 1.43 16.47 -0.15
N PHE A 32 2.02 15.28 -0.14
CA PHE A 32 2.84 14.77 -1.25
C PHE A 32 1.98 14.12 -2.34
N SER A 33 1.00 14.87 -2.85
CA SER A 33 -0.07 14.35 -3.71
C SER A 33 0.43 13.64 -4.97
N ARG A 34 1.58 14.02 -5.53
CA ARG A 34 2.18 13.34 -6.71
C ARG A 34 2.69 11.96 -6.35
N THR A 35 3.49 11.83 -5.29
CA THR A 35 3.98 10.53 -4.78
C THR A 35 2.83 9.66 -4.30
N ASP A 36 1.87 10.27 -3.60
CA ASP A 36 0.71 9.57 -3.04
C ASP A 36 -0.21 9.00 -4.14
N LYS A 37 -0.30 9.66 -5.30
CA LYS A 37 -0.98 9.11 -6.49
C LYS A 37 -0.29 7.86 -7.01
N CYS A 38 1.04 7.81 -7.01
CA CYS A 38 1.78 6.62 -7.44
C CYS A 38 1.47 5.44 -6.51
N CYS A 39 1.56 5.64 -5.19
CA CYS A 39 1.22 4.59 -4.22
C CYS A 39 -0.24 4.15 -4.31
N ARG A 40 -1.18 5.09 -4.49
CA ARG A 40 -2.60 4.76 -4.73
C ARG A 40 -2.77 3.89 -5.98
N ARG A 41 -2.08 4.24 -7.06
CA ARG A 41 -2.15 3.48 -8.31
C ARG A 41 -1.54 2.10 -8.14
N HIS A 42 -0.37 2.02 -7.52
CA HIS A 42 0.32 0.77 -7.20
C HIS A 42 -0.62 -0.19 -6.44
N ASP A 43 -1.20 0.29 -5.33
CA ASP A 43 -2.04 -0.52 -4.46
C ASP A 43 -3.35 -1.01 -5.13
N LEU A 44 -3.94 -0.19 -6.00
CA LEU A 44 -5.25 -0.48 -6.60
C LEU A 44 -5.19 -1.09 -8.01
N SER A 45 -4.06 -0.95 -8.72
CA SER A 45 -3.96 -1.39 -10.12
C SER A 45 -3.42 -2.81 -10.25
N CYS A 46 -2.79 -3.37 -9.22
CA CYS A 46 -2.19 -4.68 -9.33
C CYS A 46 -3.22 -5.80 -9.07
N PRO A 47 -3.51 -6.66 -10.05
CA PRO A 47 -4.45 -7.77 -9.86
C PRO A 47 -3.85 -8.91 -9.04
N PHE A 48 -2.53 -8.98 -8.93
CA PHE A 48 -1.80 -10.05 -8.25
C PHE A 48 -1.01 -9.47 -7.08
N TRP A 49 -1.47 -9.75 -5.87
CA TRP A 49 -0.84 -9.32 -4.63
C TRP A 49 -0.99 -10.38 -3.55
N ILE A 50 -0.02 -10.44 -2.63
CA ILE A 50 -0.01 -11.34 -1.48
C ILE A 50 0.16 -10.51 -0.22
N GLY A 51 -0.82 -10.55 0.68
CA GLY A 51 -0.78 -9.84 1.95
C GLY A 51 0.34 -10.32 2.86
N ALA A 52 0.63 -9.56 3.91
CA ALA A 52 1.61 -9.94 4.92
C ALA A 52 1.20 -11.26 5.60
N PHE A 53 2.12 -12.23 5.67
CA PHE A 53 1.86 -13.56 6.23
C PHE A 53 0.68 -14.31 5.60
N GLU A 54 0.37 -14.02 4.33
CA GLU A 54 -0.67 -14.68 3.56
C GLU A 54 -0.04 -15.69 2.57
N THR A 55 -0.75 -16.80 2.31
CA THR A 55 -0.45 -17.72 1.21
C THR A 55 -1.38 -17.44 0.03
N LYS A 56 -0.83 -17.11 -1.13
CA LYS A 56 -1.56 -17.02 -2.40
C LYS A 56 -0.70 -17.57 -3.54
N TYR A 57 -1.34 -18.09 -4.58
CA TYR A 57 -0.66 -18.62 -5.77
C TYR A 57 0.40 -19.71 -5.46
N GLY A 58 0.24 -20.45 -4.35
CA GLY A 58 1.22 -21.43 -3.88
C GLY A 58 2.47 -20.83 -3.22
N LEU A 59 2.51 -19.52 -2.99
CA LEU A 59 3.62 -18.81 -2.36
C LEU A 59 3.18 -18.22 -1.01
N PHE A 60 4.03 -18.32 0.01
CA PHE A 60 3.81 -17.68 1.31
C PHE A 60 4.65 -16.41 1.45
N ASN A 61 4.00 -15.30 1.78
CA ASN A 61 4.69 -14.04 2.02
C ASN A 61 5.19 -13.95 3.47
N TRP A 62 6.47 -14.22 3.67
CA TRP A 62 7.14 -14.08 4.98
C TRP A 62 7.32 -12.63 5.45
N ARG A 63 6.99 -11.64 4.62
CA ARG A 63 7.19 -10.22 4.94
C ARG A 63 6.00 -9.63 5.70
N VAL A 64 6.29 -8.58 6.48
CA VAL A 64 5.28 -7.83 7.25
C VAL A 64 4.43 -6.86 6.39
N ASN A 65 4.82 -6.67 5.13
CA ASN A 65 4.14 -5.85 4.13
C ASN A 65 3.56 -6.71 3.00
N THR A 66 2.56 -6.17 2.31
CA THR A 66 2.02 -6.73 1.08
C THR A 66 3.09 -6.72 0.00
N ILE A 67 3.20 -7.82 -0.74
CA ILE A 67 4.02 -7.92 -1.96
C ILE A 67 3.09 -7.94 -3.17
N MET A 68 3.53 -7.31 -4.25
CA MET A 68 2.81 -7.28 -5.52
C MET A 68 3.62 -7.97 -6.61
N HIS A 69 3.00 -8.19 -7.76
CA HIS A 69 3.70 -8.74 -8.92
C HIS A 69 4.74 -7.73 -9.45
N CYS A 70 5.93 -8.18 -9.83
CA CYS A 70 7.04 -7.29 -10.22
C CYS A 70 6.67 -6.28 -11.32
N SER A 71 5.82 -6.67 -12.28
CA SER A 71 5.34 -5.76 -13.34
C SER A 71 4.48 -4.59 -12.84
N CYS A 72 3.96 -4.68 -11.61
CA CYS A 72 3.25 -3.61 -10.93
C CYS A 72 4.22 -2.69 -10.17
N ASP A 73 5.30 -3.24 -9.62
CA ASP A 73 6.32 -2.51 -8.84
C ASP A 73 7.28 -1.72 -9.75
N GLU A 74 7.57 -2.22 -10.94
CA GLU A 74 8.49 -1.60 -11.91
C GLU A 74 7.89 -0.39 -12.69
N ARG A 75 6.67 0.05 -12.36
CA ARG A 75 5.94 1.13 -13.05
C ARG A 75 5.96 2.46 -12.29
#